data_AF-A0A948BBS6-F1
#
_entry.id   AF-A0A948BBS6-F1
#
_cell.length_a   1.000
_cell.length_b   1.000
_cell.length_c   1.000
_cell.angle_alpha   90.00
_cell.angle_beta   90.00
_cell.angle_gamma   90.00
#
_symmetry.space_group_name_H-M   'P 1'
#
loop_
_entity.id
_entity.type
_entity.pdbx_description
1 polymer ?
#
loop_
_entity_poly.entity_id
_entity_poly.type
_entity_poly.pdbx_seq_one_letter_code
_entity_poly.pdbx_strand_id
1 'polypeptide(L)'
;MSDRSKKSSVLLLALFFFLSSGCAQEKAIEIGKTTLEKDTTWSGVVVVSGDVYVPPGITLTIKPGTMVKFKRIGEQSDQNLFVPDSPYYPEAELIVRGKLIARGTLKQKVVFTSAELNPRAKDWGAINFLGSEGNIIEHAKILCAYNGVHAHGSSVTISYSEFAKNGVAVSFKKEEETPDAPWFGKMSDVTITDSLLSGNKGGIGYRNSKAQILRNIIRDNKFFGIWPKEDVESVIRHNDITENGRGIYLYQARGVLIENNNIFDNQDYNIAVAEAQDYPVNARNNWFGNIKETEIENLLYDKQEDHDVAEIQYKPVLADRVHWEKR
;
A
#
# COMPACT_ATOMS: atom_id res chain seq x y z
N MET A 1 -9.86 -72.62 53.07
CA MET A 1 -8.97 -72.07 52.02
C MET A 1 -9.78 -71.91 50.73
N SER A 2 -9.54 -70.82 49.99
CA SER A 2 -10.22 -70.41 48.74
C SER A 2 -11.49 -69.56 48.90
N ASP A 3 -11.22 -68.30 49.26
CA ASP A 3 -11.98 -67.09 48.98
C ASP A 3 -12.37 -66.95 47.49
N ARG A 4 -13.63 -66.59 47.19
CA ARG A 4 -14.07 -66.10 45.88
C ARG A 4 -15.07 -64.96 46.05
N SER A 5 -14.51 -63.75 46.08
CA SER A 5 -15.22 -62.50 45.85
C SER A 5 -15.93 -62.49 44.48
N LYS A 6 -17.23 -62.19 44.47
CA LYS A 6 -17.95 -61.75 43.27
C LYS A 6 -17.95 -60.22 43.26
N LYS A 7 -17.18 -59.65 42.34
CA LYS A 7 -17.14 -58.21 42.04
C LYS A 7 -18.44 -57.80 41.33
N SER A 8 -19.16 -56.84 41.89
CA SER A 8 -20.23 -56.12 41.20
C SER A 8 -19.61 -55.14 40.20
N SER A 9 -19.93 -55.29 38.92
CA SER A 9 -19.55 -54.35 37.87
C SER A 9 -20.53 -53.18 37.86
N VAL A 10 -20.10 -52.02 38.37
CA VAL A 10 -20.82 -50.75 38.21
C VAL A 10 -20.49 -50.20 36.81
N LEU A 11 -21.50 -50.09 35.96
CA LEU A 11 -21.39 -49.48 34.65
C LEU A 11 -21.35 -47.95 34.83
N LEU A 12 -20.19 -47.34 34.65
CA LEU A 12 -20.03 -45.88 34.69
C LEU A 12 -20.52 -45.29 33.36
N LEU A 13 -21.72 -44.70 33.34
CA LEU A 13 -22.19 -43.92 32.20
C LEU A 13 -21.41 -42.60 32.16
N ALA A 14 -20.42 -42.50 31.28
CA ALA A 14 -19.72 -41.24 31.01
C ALA A 14 -20.67 -40.30 30.24
N LEU A 15 -21.26 -39.34 30.94
CA LEU A 15 -21.99 -38.22 30.33
C LEU A 15 -20.96 -37.32 29.61
N PHE A 16 -20.84 -37.49 28.29
CA PHE A 16 -20.11 -36.52 27.46
C PHE A 16 -20.94 -35.23 27.38
N PHE A 17 -20.58 -34.24 28.20
CA PHE A 17 -20.97 -32.86 27.95
C PHE A 17 -20.27 -32.39 26.67
N PHE A 18 -20.99 -32.38 25.56
CA PHE A 18 -20.62 -31.58 24.40
C PHE A 18 -20.70 -30.11 24.83
N LEU A 19 -19.56 -29.54 25.23
CA LEU A 19 -19.36 -28.10 25.20
C LEU A 19 -19.41 -27.69 23.74
N SER A 20 -20.60 -27.32 23.26
CA SER A 20 -20.72 -26.52 22.06
C SER A 20 -20.02 -25.19 22.35
N SER A 21 -18.75 -25.10 21.98
CA SER A 21 -18.07 -23.82 21.80
C SER A 21 -18.84 -23.09 20.70
N GLY A 22 -19.88 -22.37 21.10
CA GLY A 22 -20.53 -21.40 20.26
C GLY A 22 -19.46 -20.41 19.84
N CYS A 23 -19.00 -20.50 18.59
CA CYS A 23 -18.44 -19.34 17.91
C CYS A 23 -19.55 -18.30 17.90
N ALA A 24 -19.60 -17.45 18.93
CA ALA A 24 -20.34 -16.21 18.84
C ALA A 24 -19.73 -15.48 17.65
N GLN A 25 -20.45 -15.47 16.54
CA GLN A 25 -20.06 -14.73 15.36
C GLN A 25 -20.11 -13.26 15.77
N GLU A 26 -18.94 -12.69 16.03
CA GLU A 26 -18.82 -11.30 16.46
C GLU A 26 -19.55 -10.44 15.43
N LYS A 27 -20.60 -9.75 15.89
CA LYS A 27 -21.53 -9.05 14.99
C LYS A 27 -20.74 -7.96 14.28
N ALA A 28 -20.73 -7.99 12.95
CA ALA A 28 -20.08 -6.96 12.17
C ALA A 28 -20.70 -5.59 12.48
N ILE A 29 -19.85 -4.58 12.67
CA ILE A 29 -20.27 -3.18 12.83
C ILE A 29 -20.41 -2.60 11.43
N GLU A 30 -21.60 -2.14 11.05
CA GLU A 30 -21.78 -1.43 9.79
C GLU A 30 -21.72 0.09 10.04
N ILE A 31 -20.92 0.78 9.22
CA ILE A 31 -20.68 2.23 9.28
C ILE A 31 -20.95 2.78 7.89
N GLY A 32 -22.08 3.47 7.73
CA GLY A 32 -22.37 4.24 6.51
C GLY A 32 -21.61 5.56 6.48
N LYS A 33 -22.09 6.50 5.68
CA LYS A 33 -21.56 7.86 5.63
C LYS A 33 -21.53 8.51 7.01
N THR A 34 -20.35 8.92 7.50
CA THR A 34 -20.22 9.54 8.82
C THR A 34 -18.97 10.39 9.00
N THR A 35 -19.04 11.33 9.94
CA THR A 35 -17.88 12.04 10.51
C THR A 35 -17.64 11.54 11.93
N LEU A 36 -16.38 11.24 12.29
CA LEU A 36 -16.02 10.90 13.67
C LEU A 36 -16.00 12.15 14.55
N GLU A 37 -16.69 12.10 15.69
CA GLU A 37 -16.78 13.23 16.64
C GLU A 37 -15.70 13.21 17.74
N LYS A 38 -15.07 12.05 17.94
CA LYS A 38 -14.04 11.83 18.95
C LYS A 38 -13.12 10.69 18.54
N ASP A 39 -12.01 10.56 19.25
CA ASP A 39 -11.12 9.41 19.11
C ASP A 39 -11.90 8.11 19.15
N THR A 40 -11.69 7.28 18.13
CA THR A 40 -12.49 6.08 17.87
C THR A 40 -11.56 4.90 17.67
N THR A 41 -11.97 3.75 18.18
CA THR A 41 -11.25 2.48 17.98
C THR A 41 -12.13 1.50 17.24
N TRP A 42 -11.63 0.93 16.16
CA TRP A 42 -12.25 -0.19 15.45
C TRP A 42 -11.58 -1.52 15.82
N SER A 43 -12.40 -2.56 15.95
CA SER A 43 -11.99 -3.94 16.18
C SER A 43 -13.00 -4.93 15.60
N GLY A 44 -12.57 -6.16 15.35
CA GLY A 44 -13.43 -7.20 14.79
C GLY A 44 -13.69 -6.97 13.29
N VAL A 45 -14.93 -7.19 12.85
CA VAL A 45 -15.33 -6.92 11.45
C VAL A 45 -16.07 -5.58 11.39
N VAL A 46 -15.53 -4.65 10.61
CA VAL A 46 -16.16 -3.35 10.31
C VAL A 46 -16.54 -3.32 8.84
N VAL A 47 -17.80 -3.10 8.54
CA VAL A 47 -18.32 -2.97 7.17
C VAL A 47 -18.58 -1.49 6.91
N VAL A 48 -17.79 -0.89 6.02
CA VAL A 48 -17.93 0.51 5.62
C VAL A 48 -18.83 0.57 4.39
N SER A 49 -19.96 1.26 4.48
CA SER A 49 -20.95 1.40 3.41
C SER A 49 -21.10 2.82 2.88
N GLY A 50 -20.25 3.74 3.33
CA GLY A 50 -20.14 5.12 2.86
C GLY A 50 -18.82 5.76 3.28
N ASP A 51 -18.64 7.03 2.96
CA ASP A 51 -17.41 7.73 3.35
C ASP A 51 -17.34 7.91 4.87
N VAL A 52 -16.18 7.59 5.43
CA VAL A 52 -15.87 7.84 6.83
C VAL A 52 -14.82 8.94 6.92
N TYR A 53 -15.18 10.07 7.53
CA TYR A 53 -14.28 11.20 7.72
C TYR A 53 -13.72 11.25 9.14
N VAL A 54 -12.39 11.35 9.25
CA VAL A 54 -11.62 11.55 10.48
C VAL A 54 -11.15 13.02 10.52
N PRO A 55 -11.80 13.92 11.29
CA PRO A 55 -11.45 15.34 11.31
C PRO A 55 -10.09 15.63 11.93
N PRO A 56 -9.52 16.85 11.71
CA PRO A 56 -8.35 17.31 12.45
C PRO A 56 -8.51 17.16 13.96
N GLY A 57 -7.45 16.73 14.64
CA GLY A 57 -7.44 16.51 16.09
C GLY A 57 -8.06 15.19 16.55
N ILE A 58 -8.69 14.42 15.66
CA ILE A 58 -9.27 13.11 15.97
C ILE A 58 -8.37 11.98 15.47
N THR A 59 -8.22 10.94 16.30
CA THR A 59 -7.50 9.71 15.95
C THR A 59 -8.47 8.54 15.74
N LEU A 60 -8.37 7.89 14.58
CA LEU A 60 -8.93 6.57 14.35
C LEU A 60 -7.86 5.50 14.60
N THR A 61 -8.10 4.62 15.56
CA THR A 61 -7.21 3.47 15.86
C THR A 61 -7.85 2.17 15.38
N ILE A 62 -7.14 1.41 14.57
CA ILE A 62 -7.57 0.09 14.09
C ILE A 62 -6.76 -0.99 14.81
N LYS A 63 -7.42 -1.81 15.63
CA LYS A 63 -6.75 -2.86 16.43
C LYS A 63 -6.21 -4.00 15.56
N PRO A 64 -5.18 -4.74 16.01
CA PRO A 64 -4.72 -5.95 15.34
C PRO A 64 -5.87 -6.94 15.07
N GLY A 65 -5.84 -7.59 13.91
CA GLY A 65 -6.84 -8.57 13.49
C GLY A 65 -8.15 -7.98 12.99
N THR A 66 -8.30 -6.65 12.98
CA THR A 66 -9.50 -6.00 12.44
C THR A 66 -9.60 -6.20 10.93
N MET A 67 -10.78 -6.58 10.46
CA MET A 67 -11.13 -6.63 9.04
C MET A 67 -12.11 -5.51 8.70
N VAL A 68 -11.64 -4.53 7.93
CA VAL A 68 -12.43 -3.42 7.39
C VAL A 68 -12.83 -3.76 5.96
N LYS A 69 -14.13 -3.91 5.71
CA LYS A 69 -14.69 -4.31 4.41
C LYS A 69 -15.54 -3.18 3.85
N PHE A 70 -15.20 -2.69 2.67
CA PHE A 70 -15.92 -1.60 2.02
C PHE A 70 -16.97 -2.17 1.06
N LYS A 71 -18.25 -1.79 1.22
CA LYS A 71 -19.29 -2.03 0.21
C LYS A 71 -19.06 -1.10 -0.97
N ARG A 72 -19.30 -1.60 -2.18
CA ARG A 72 -19.18 -0.75 -3.35
C ARG A 72 -20.34 0.24 -3.42
N ILE A 73 -19.99 1.52 -3.50
CA ILE A 73 -20.89 2.62 -3.87
C ILE A 73 -20.36 3.26 -5.17
N GLY A 74 -21.12 4.19 -5.74
CA GLY A 74 -20.70 4.92 -6.94
C GLY A 74 -21.10 6.38 -6.87
N GLU A 75 -20.72 7.14 -7.89
CA GLU A 75 -20.75 8.61 -7.93
C GLU A 75 -22.06 9.28 -7.50
N GLN A 76 -23.20 8.63 -7.75
CA GLN A 76 -24.53 9.14 -7.41
C GLN A 76 -25.05 8.69 -6.03
N SER A 77 -24.22 8.03 -5.21
CA SER A 77 -24.63 7.52 -3.92
C SER A 77 -24.81 8.65 -2.91
N ASP A 78 -25.87 8.56 -2.11
CA ASP A 78 -26.06 9.42 -0.94
C ASP A 78 -25.06 9.12 0.19
N GLN A 79 -24.21 8.10 0.01
CA GLN A 79 -23.17 7.69 0.95
C GLN A 79 -21.82 8.38 0.72
N ASN A 80 -21.67 9.18 -0.36
CA ASN A 80 -20.51 10.05 -0.53
C ASN A 80 -20.63 11.31 0.36
N LEU A 81 -19.54 11.71 1.01
CA LEU A 81 -19.46 12.95 1.82
C LEU A 81 -19.16 14.17 0.96
N PHE A 82 -18.40 13.99 -0.11
CA PHE A 82 -17.94 15.04 -1.00
C PHE A 82 -18.35 14.75 -2.43
N VAL A 83 -18.39 15.78 -3.27
CA VAL A 83 -18.57 15.59 -4.71
C VAL A 83 -17.38 14.78 -5.22
N PRO A 84 -17.61 13.68 -5.97
CA PRO A 84 -16.53 12.87 -6.52
C PRO A 84 -15.71 13.63 -7.57
N ASP A 85 -14.70 14.34 -7.10
CA ASP A 85 -13.66 15.02 -7.88
C ASP A 85 -12.38 15.02 -7.06
N SER A 86 -11.21 15.06 -7.73
CA SER A 86 -9.90 15.00 -7.06
C SER A 86 -9.86 16.01 -5.90
N PRO A 87 -9.61 15.56 -4.66
CA PRO A 87 -8.98 14.30 -4.27
C PRO A 87 -9.92 13.15 -3.87
N TYR A 88 -11.24 13.30 -4.01
CA TYR A 88 -12.27 12.35 -3.59
C TYR A 88 -12.67 11.36 -4.69
N TYR A 89 -13.15 10.20 -4.27
CA TYR A 89 -13.50 9.09 -5.15
C TYR A 89 -15.02 8.88 -5.16
N PRO A 90 -15.57 8.34 -6.26
CA PRO A 90 -16.98 7.97 -6.30
C PRO A 90 -17.26 6.71 -5.44
N GLU A 91 -16.25 5.89 -5.18
CA GLU A 91 -16.34 4.74 -4.28
C GLU A 91 -16.11 5.13 -2.81
N ALA A 92 -16.57 4.32 -1.85
CA ALA A 92 -16.46 4.63 -0.42
C ALA A 92 -14.99 4.75 0.04
N GLU A 93 -14.72 5.76 0.86
CA GLU A 93 -13.38 6.09 1.34
C GLU A 93 -13.26 6.16 2.86
N LEU A 94 -12.04 5.96 3.36
CA LEU A 94 -11.63 6.44 4.68
C LEU A 94 -10.84 7.73 4.50
N ILE A 95 -11.48 8.88 4.75
CA ILE A 95 -10.92 10.21 4.55
C ILE A 95 -10.31 10.72 5.85
N VAL A 96 -9.00 10.96 5.88
CA VAL A 96 -8.24 11.24 7.09
C VAL A 96 -7.60 12.63 7.03
N ARG A 97 -8.13 13.56 7.81
CA ARG A 97 -7.51 14.87 8.13
C ARG A 97 -6.95 14.92 9.55
N GLY A 98 -7.44 14.05 10.42
CA GLY A 98 -6.87 13.78 11.75
C GLY A 98 -5.69 12.83 11.65
N LYS A 99 -5.79 11.68 12.34
CA LYS A 99 -4.74 10.66 12.37
C LYS A 99 -5.32 9.26 12.23
N LEU A 100 -4.67 8.42 11.42
CA LEU A 100 -4.92 6.97 11.39
C LEU A 100 -3.78 6.21 12.05
N ILE A 101 -4.12 5.30 12.96
CA ILE A 101 -3.20 4.30 13.52
C ILE A 101 -3.76 2.92 13.22
N ALA A 102 -3.30 2.29 12.15
CA ALA A 102 -3.63 0.91 11.79
C ALA A 102 -2.39 0.03 12.01
N ARG A 103 -2.28 -0.54 13.22
CA ARG A 103 -1.14 -1.38 13.60
C ARG A 103 -1.61 -2.80 13.86
N GLY A 104 -1.38 -3.67 12.88
CA GLY A 104 -1.52 -5.12 13.04
C GLY A 104 -0.33 -5.74 13.76
N THR A 105 -0.31 -7.07 13.77
CA THR A 105 0.89 -7.85 14.09
C THR A 105 1.16 -8.86 12.98
N LEU A 106 2.32 -9.50 13.00
CA LEU A 106 2.64 -10.60 12.09
C LEU A 106 1.55 -11.69 12.05
N LYS A 107 0.94 -12.00 13.21
CA LYS A 107 -0.11 -13.02 13.35
C LYS A 107 -1.51 -12.48 13.10
N GLN A 108 -1.75 -11.21 13.40
CA GLN A 108 -3.06 -10.56 13.34
C GLN A 108 -2.95 -9.26 12.56
N LYS A 109 -2.82 -9.39 11.24
CA LYS A 109 -2.78 -8.24 10.33
C LYS A 109 -4.11 -7.49 10.37
N VAL A 110 -4.06 -6.17 10.18
CA VAL A 110 -5.25 -5.38 9.83
C VAL A 110 -5.54 -5.62 8.35
N VAL A 111 -6.80 -5.82 7.96
CA VAL A 111 -7.17 -6.06 6.56
C VAL A 111 -8.19 -5.03 6.09
N PHE A 112 -7.84 -4.25 5.07
CA PHE A 112 -8.74 -3.38 4.33
C PHE A 112 -9.06 -4.03 2.98
N THR A 113 -10.34 -4.30 2.70
CA THR A 113 -10.73 -5.07 1.51
C THR A 113 -12.17 -4.77 1.06
N SER A 114 -12.57 -5.38 -0.05
CA SER A 114 -13.94 -5.32 -0.58
C SER A 114 -14.91 -6.17 0.27
N ALA A 115 -16.13 -5.69 0.46
CA ALA A 115 -17.25 -6.45 1.02
C ALA A 115 -18.01 -7.25 -0.05
N GLU A 116 -17.70 -7.07 -1.33
CA GLU A 116 -18.38 -7.70 -2.45
C GLU A 116 -18.10 -9.21 -2.52
N LEU A 117 -19.05 -9.98 -3.07
CA LEU A 117 -18.90 -11.43 -3.26
C LEU A 117 -17.78 -11.79 -4.25
N ASN A 118 -17.54 -10.92 -5.24
CA ASN A 118 -16.47 -11.07 -6.23
C ASN A 118 -15.54 -9.85 -6.18
N PRO A 119 -14.59 -9.81 -5.23
CA PRO A 119 -13.69 -8.67 -5.04
C PRO A 119 -12.86 -8.35 -6.29
N ARG A 120 -12.83 -7.09 -6.66
CA ARG A 120 -12.01 -6.56 -7.76
C ARG A 120 -11.39 -5.22 -7.40
N ALA A 121 -10.32 -4.84 -8.11
CA ALA A 121 -9.76 -3.49 -8.02
C ALA A 121 -10.86 -2.44 -8.23
N LYS A 122 -10.79 -1.32 -7.49
CA LYS A 122 -11.79 -0.24 -7.52
C LYS A 122 -13.17 -0.65 -6.95
N ASP A 123 -13.23 -1.62 -6.03
CA ASP A 123 -14.49 -1.83 -5.28
C ASP A 123 -14.70 -0.78 -4.18
N TRP A 124 -13.62 -0.12 -3.74
CA TRP A 124 -13.63 1.01 -2.81
C TRP A 124 -12.56 2.04 -3.21
N GLY A 125 -12.65 3.27 -2.70
CA GLY A 125 -11.83 4.38 -3.16
C GLY A 125 -10.39 4.29 -2.66
N ALA A 126 -10.16 4.79 -1.44
CA ALA A 126 -8.83 4.76 -0.81
C ALA A 126 -8.88 4.92 0.71
N ILE A 127 -7.75 4.63 1.35
CA ILE A 127 -7.38 5.31 2.60
C ILE A 127 -6.78 6.65 2.16
N ASN A 128 -7.58 7.72 2.27
CA ASN A 128 -7.32 9.01 1.66
C ASN A 128 -6.88 10.04 2.70
N PHE A 129 -5.59 10.31 2.75
CA PHE A 129 -4.96 11.25 3.68
C PHE A 129 -4.89 12.65 3.09
N LEU A 130 -5.49 13.63 3.78
CA LEU A 130 -5.62 15.02 3.32
C LEU A 130 -5.06 15.99 4.36
N GLY A 131 -3.82 16.43 4.20
CA GLY A 131 -3.16 17.31 5.18
C GLY A 131 -3.01 16.72 6.58
N SER A 132 -2.91 15.40 6.69
CA SER A 132 -2.80 14.69 7.96
C SER A 132 -1.37 14.27 8.26
N GLU A 133 -1.00 14.21 9.53
CA GLU A 133 0.36 13.91 9.95
C GLU A 133 0.44 12.77 10.96
N GLY A 134 1.56 12.05 10.94
CA GLY A 134 1.85 10.97 11.89
C GLY A 134 1.03 9.71 11.67
N ASN A 135 0.51 9.49 10.45
CA ASN A 135 -0.28 8.32 10.12
C ASN A 135 0.58 7.06 10.06
N ILE A 136 0.05 5.94 10.58
CA ILE A 136 0.75 4.66 10.66
C ILE A 136 -0.10 3.56 10.05
N ILE A 137 0.50 2.82 9.11
CA ILE A 137 -0.02 1.57 8.55
C ILE A 137 1.07 0.52 8.70
N GLU A 138 0.89 -0.40 9.64
CA GLU A 138 1.89 -1.39 10.01
C GLU A 138 1.24 -2.77 10.09
N HIS A 139 1.87 -3.79 9.48
CA HIS A 139 1.31 -5.14 9.42
C HIS A 139 -0.13 -5.16 8.87
N ALA A 140 -0.38 -4.44 7.78
CA ALA A 140 -1.68 -4.37 7.14
C ALA A 140 -1.73 -5.15 5.81
N LYS A 141 -2.94 -5.48 5.35
CA LYS A 141 -3.23 -5.87 3.97
C LYS A 141 -4.24 -4.88 3.40
N ILE A 142 -3.92 -4.30 2.24
CA ILE A 142 -4.77 -3.31 1.57
C ILE A 142 -5.06 -3.81 0.16
N LEU A 143 -6.31 -4.17 -0.06
CA LEU A 143 -6.73 -4.99 -1.18
C LEU A 143 -7.92 -4.37 -1.91
N CYS A 144 -7.95 -4.49 -3.25
CA CYS A 144 -9.13 -4.19 -4.08
C CYS A 144 -9.56 -2.71 -4.09
N ALA A 145 -8.71 -1.78 -3.68
CA ALA A 145 -8.99 -0.35 -3.72
C ALA A 145 -8.83 0.23 -5.14
N TYR A 146 -9.33 1.44 -5.38
CA TYR A 146 -8.87 2.27 -6.49
C TYR A 146 -7.40 2.61 -6.24
N ASN A 147 -7.13 3.31 -5.15
CA ASN A 147 -5.78 3.53 -4.64
C ASN A 147 -5.71 2.95 -3.22
N GLY A 148 -4.76 2.07 -2.93
CA GLY A 148 -4.67 1.46 -1.60
C GLY A 148 -4.46 2.51 -0.51
N VAL A 149 -3.40 3.30 -0.68
CA VAL A 149 -3.17 4.55 0.06
C VAL A 149 -3.13 5.71 -0.92
N HIS A 150 -3.88 6.77 -0.61
CA HIS A 150 -3.82 8.04 -1.32
C HIS A 150 -3.46 9.16 -0.36
N ALA A 151 -2.48 10.01 -0.71
CA ALA A 151 -2.07 11.09 0.18
C ALA A 151 -1.82 12.42 -0.54
N HIS A 152 -2.31 13.50 0.07
CA HIS A 152 -2.13 14.88 -0.35
C HIS A 152 -1.63 15.71 0.82
N GLY A 153 -0.46 16.33 0.68
CA GLY A 153 0.17 17.14 1.74
C GLY A 153 0.23 16.43 3.10
N SER A 154 0.37 15.10 3.12
CA SER A 154 0.26 14.29 4.35
C SER A 154 1.52 13.48 4.62
N SER A 155 1.75 13.12 5.89
CA SER A 155 2.80 12.18 6.28
C SER A 155 2.26 10.80 6.66
N VAL A 156 2.84 9.75 6.06
CA VAL A 156 2.39 8.36 6.24
C VAL A 156 3.61 7.44 6.36
N THR A 157 3.65 6.65 7.43
CA THR A 157 4.61 5.55 7.58
C THR A 157 3.92 4.22 7.32
N ILE A 158 4.44 3.49 6.32
CA ILE A 158 3.96 2.18 5.89
C ILE A 158 5.07 1.16 6.13
N SER A 159 4.81 0.14 6.93
CA SER A 159 5.77 -0.93 7.23
C SER A 159 5.14 -2.32 7.25
N TYR A 160 5.88 -3.34 6.85
CA TYR A 160 5.49 -4.75 6.95
C TYR A 160 4.10 -5.07 6.37
N SER A 161 3.70 -4.34 5.33
CA SER A 161 2.34 -4.35 4.80
C SER A 161 2.28 -4.92 3.39
N GLU A 162 1.09 -5.33 2.97
CA GLU A 162 0.83 -6.00 1.70
C GLU A 162 -0.22 -5.26 0.89
N PHE A 163 0.10 -4.92 -0.35
CA PHE A 163 -0.81 -4.27 -1.29
C PHE A 163 -1.01 -5.14 -2.51
N ALA A 164 -2.26 -5.53 -2.78
CA ALA A 164 -2.57 -6.35 -3.94
C ALA A 164 -3.94 -6.07 -4.53
N LYS A 165 -4.05 -6.27 -5.85
CA LYS A 165 -5.30 -6.06 -6.62
C LYS A 165 -5.86 -4.64 -6.48
N ASN A 166 -5.02 -3.65 -6.21
CA ASN A 166 -5.43 -2.25 -6.23
C ASN A 166 -5.28 -1.68 -7.65
N GLY A 167 -5.92 -0.54 -7.95
CA GLY A 167 -5.54 0.27 -9.10
C GLY A 167 -4.10 0.72 -8.96
N VAL A 168 -3.80 1.57 -7.98
CA VAL A 168 -2.41 1.85 -7.55
C VAL A 168 -2.26 1.44 -6.09
N ALA A 169 -1.17 0.77 -5.72
CA ALA A 169 -0.97 0.37 -4.33
C ALA A 169 -0.79 1.60 -3.41
N VAL A 170 0.13 2.50 -3.76
CA VAL A 170 0.37 3.73 -3.01
C VAL A 170 0.53 4.90 -3.98
N SER A 171 -0.30 5.94 -3.83
CA SER A 171 -0.26 7.14 -4.67
C SER A 171 -0.25 8.41 -3.83
N PHE A 172 0.74 9.28 -3.98
CA PHE A 172 0.80 10.52 -3.20
C PHE A 172 1.32 11.71 -3.98
N LYS A 173 0.82 12.90 -3.66
CA LYS A 173 1.23 14.12 -4.37
C LYS A 173 1.13 15.38 -3.52
N LYS A 174 1.79 16.43 -4.00
CA LYS A 174 1.42 17.82 -3.73
C LYS A 174 0.45 18.30 -4.79
N GLU A 175 -0.65 18.89 -4.36
CA GLU A 175 -1.57 19.63 -5.22
C GLU A 175 -1.17 21.11 -5.28
N GLU A 176 -1.67 21.81 -6.28
CA GLU A 176 -1.55 23.27 -6.38
C GLU A 176 -2.22 23.94 -5.19
N GLU A 177 -1.60 24.98 -4.64
CA GLU A 177 -2.13 25.71 -3.49
C GLU A 177 -3.54 26.26 -3.78
N THR A 178 -4.47 26.06 -2.84
CA THR A 178 -5.81 26.63 -2.91
C THR A 178 -6.19 27.24 -1.56
N PRO A 179 -6.80 28.44 -1.52
CA PRO A 179 -7.15 29.11 -0.27
C PRO A 179 -8.03 28.28 0.68
N ASP A 180 -8.95 27.49 0.12
CA ASP A 180 -9.96 26.75 0.91
C ASP A 180 -9.49 25.36 1.37
N ALA A 181 -8.30 24.92 0.93
CA ALA A 181 -7.69 23.66 1.35
C ALA A 181 -6.23 23.89 1.76
N PRO A 182 -5.95 24.31 3.02
CA PRO A 182 -4.60 24.66 3.49
C PRO A 182 -3.59 23.50 3.51
N TRP A 183 -4.00 22.31 3.08
CA TRP A 183 -3.13 21.16 2.88
C TRP A 183 -2.67 21.00 1.43
N PHE A 184 -3.30 21.69 0.49
CA PHE A 184 -2.77 21.86 -0.85
C PHE A 184 -1.54 22.77 -0.81
N GLY A 185 -0.66 22.68 -1.81
CA GLY A 185 0.63 23.38 -1.81
C GLY A 185 1.72 22.70 -0.95
N LYS A 186 1.37 21.72 -0.12
CA LYS A 186 2.31 20.97 0.73
C LYS A 186 2.72 19.65 0.09
N MET A 187 4.01 19.32 0.21
CA MET A 187 4.54 18.00 -0.16
C MET A 187 3.97 16.92 0.75
N SER A 188 3.63 15.76 0.18
CA SER A 188 3.45 14.56 1.00
C SER A 188 4.83 14.01 1.38
N ASP A 189 4.92 13.35 2.53
CA ASP A 189 6.14 12.70 3.02
C ASP A 189 5.81 11.25 3.42
N VAL A 190 6.17 10.30 2.55
CA VAL A 190 5.75 8.91 2.69
C VAL A 190 6.96 7.99 2.82
N THR A 191 7.00 7.24 3.92
CA THR A 191 7.99 6.18 4.14
C THR A 191 7.33 4.83 3.93
N ILE A 192 7.89 4.00 3.05
CA ILE A 192 7.41 2.66 2.70
C ILE A 192 8.57 1.69 2.90
N THR A 193 8.41 0.79 3.88
CA THR A 193 9.46 -0.12 4.32
C THR A 193 8.98 -1.55 4.45
N ASP A 194 9.85 -2.51 4.16
CA ASP A 194 9.65 -3.93 4.51
C ASP A 194 8.30 -4.49 4.00
N SER A 195 7.80 -3.97 2.88
CA SER A 195 6.43 -4.22 2.39
C SER A 195 6.43 -4.94 1.04
N LEU A 196 5.32 -5.63 0.77
CA LEU A 196 5.05 -6.31 -0.51
C LEU A 196 4.00 -5.54 -1.29
N LEU A 197 4.36 -5.08 -2.49
CA LEU A 197 3.44 -4.40 -3.40
C LEU A 197 3.37 -5.21 -4.71
N SER A 198 2.32 -6.02 -4.85
CA SER A 198 2.22 -6.94 -5.98
C SER A 198 0.83 -7.19 -6.54
N GLY A 199 0.72 -7.43 -7.85
CA GLY A 199 -0.56 -7.71 -8.51
C GLY A 199 -1.48 -6.49 -8.55
N ASN A 200 -0.93 -5.27 -8.59
CA ASN A 200 -1.68 -4.03 -8.74
C ASN A 200 -1.60 -3.54 -10.19
N LYS A 201 -2.45 -2.57 -10.62
CA LYS A 201 -2.20 -1.95 -11.93
C LYS A 201 -0.91 -1.12 -11.91
N GLY A 202 -0.63 -0.43 -10.80
CA GLY A 202 0.66 0.22 -10.53
C GLY A 202 1.09 0.06 -9.07
N GLY A 203 2.40 0.03 -8.82
CA GLY A 203 2.97 -0.08 -7.48
C GLY A 203 2.91 1.25 -6.72
N ILE A 204 3.99 2.05 -6.79
CA ILE A 204 4.14 3.30 -6.05
C ILE A 204 4.23 4.46 -7.04
N GLY A 205 3.24 5.35 -7.05
CA GLY A 205 3.23 6.54 -7.91
C GLY A 205 3.28 7.82 -7.07
N TYR A 206 4.17 8.75 -7.40
CA TYR A 206 4.24 9.99 -6.63
C TYR A 206 4.71 11.20 -7.43
N ARG A 207 4.31 12.38 -6.97
CA ARG A 207 4.59 13.65 -7.65
C ARG A 207 4.83 14.78 -6.66
N ASN A 208 5.84 15.62 -6.88
CA ASN A 208 6.07 16.83 -6.08
C ASN A 208 6.09 16.53 -4.56
N SER A 209 6.81 15.49 -4.14
CA SER A 209 6.70 14.92 -2.79
C SER A 209 7.98 14.23 -2.34
N LYS A 210 8.06 13.93 -1.04
CA LYS A 210 9.18 13.22 -0.41
C LYS A 210 8.84 11.74 -0.25
N ALA A 211 9.84 10.88 -0.46
CA ALA A 211 9.65 9.44 -0.34
C ALA A 211 10.89 8.71 0.17
N GLN A 212 10.68 7.78 1.12
CA GLN A 212 11.66 6.76 1.45
C GLN A 212 11.08 5.40 1.08
N ILE A 213 11.61 4.76 0.03
CA ILE A 213 11.14 3.47 -0.46
C ILE A 213 12.29 2.48 -0.25
N LEU A 214 12.23 1.74 0.86
CA LEU A 214 13.34 0.94 1.35
C LEU A 214 12.93 -0.51 1.65
N ARG A 215 13.72 -1.52 1.29
CA ARG A 215 13.49 -2.92 1.71
C ARG A 215 12.13 -3.47 1.29
N ASN A 216 11.62 -3.06 0.13
CA ASN A 216 10.34 -3.55 -0.38
C ASN A 216 10.53 -4.61 -1.46
N ILE A 217 9.54 -5.47 -1.59
CA ILE A 217 9.35 -6.34 -2.75
C ILE A 217 8.24 -5.72 -3.60
N ILE A 218 8.57 -5.23 -4.79
CA ILE A 218 7.67 -4.53 -5.70
C ILE A 218 7.65 -5.32 -7.00
N ARG A 219 6.62 -6.13 -7.19
CA ARG A 219 6.59 -7.09 -8.30
C ARG A 219 5.24 -7.34 -8.92
N ASP A 220 5.21 -7.82 -10.16
CA ASP A 220 3.95 -8.20 -10.83
C ASP A 220 2.92 -7.04 -10.82
N ASN A 221 3.39 -5.80 -10.96
CA ASN A 221 2.51 -4.66 -11.14
C ASN A 221 2.40 -4.36 -12.64
N LYS A 222 1.15 -4.27 -13.13
CA LYS A 222 0.84 -4.30 -14.56
C LYS A 222 1.58 -3.24 -15.38
N PHE A 223 1.63 -2.00 -14.89
CA PHE A 223 2.15 -0.87 -15.65
C PHE A 223 3.52 -0.40 -15.15
N PHE A 224 3.69 -0.25 -13.84
CA PHE A 224 4.93 0.23 -13.24
C PHE A 224 5.11 -0.30 -11.81
N GLY A 225 6.36 -0.52 -11.41
CA GLY A 225 6.76 -0.74 -10.02
C GLY A 225 6.80 0.57 -9.24
N ILE A 226 7.64 1.51 -9.66
CA ILE A 226 7.78 2.85 -9.05
C ILE A 226 7.71 3.93 -10.12
N TRP A 227 6.94 4.99 -9.89
CA TRP A 227 6.76 6.11 -10.82
C TRP A 227 6.90 7.48 -10.13
N PRO A 228 8.14 7.96 -9.87
CA PRO A 228 8.38 9.36 -9.50
C PRO A 228 8.06 10.32 -10.64
N LYS A 229 7.50 11.47 -10.28
CA LYS A 229 7.15 12.55 -11.22
C LYS A 229 7.53 13.92 -10.68
N GLU A 230 8.08 14.76 -11.56
CA GLU A 230 8.38 16.17 -11.27
C GLU A 230 9.36 16.33 -10.08
N ASP A 231 9.27 17.40 -9.30
CA ASP A 231 10.25 17.72 -8.26
C ASP A 231 10.06 16.88 -6.99
N VAL A 232 10.86 15.83 -6.81
CA VAL A 232 10.76 14.94 -5.66
C VAL A 232 12.02 14.98 -4.78
N GLU A 233 11.87 14.58 -3.52
CA GLU A 233 13.00 14.29 -2.63
C GLU A 233 12.89 12.82 -2.23
N SER A 234 13.45 11.91 -3.04
CA SER A 234 13.20 10.48 -2.86
C SER A 234 14.44 9.61 -2.85
N VAL A 235 14.41 8.62 -1.97
CA VAL A 235 15.44 7.59 -1.82
C VAL A 235 14.81 6.23 -2.08
N ILE A 236 15.27 5.57 -3.14
CA ILE A 236 14.88 4.21 -3.53
C ILE A 236 16.09 3.33 -3.32
N ARG A 237 16.09 2.53 -2.24
CA ARG A 237 17.23 1.66 -1.90
C ARG A 237 16.80 0.31 -1.35
N HIS A 238 17.62 -0.71 -1.59
CA HIS A 238 17.41 -2.03 -1.03
C HIS A 238 16.05 -2.63 -1.37
N ASN A 239 15.51 -2.37 -2.57
CA ASN A 239 14.26 -2.99 -3.01
C ASN A 239 14.54 -4.11 -4.01
N ASP A 240 13.65 -5.09 -4.04
CA ASP A 240 13.49 -6.02 -5.15
C ASP A 240 12.38 -5.48 -6.07
N ILE A 241 12.75 -5.03 -7.27
CA ILE A 241 11.83 -4.44 -8.25
C ILE A 241 11.84 -5.32 -9.51
N THR A 242 10.91 -6.27 -9.57
CA THR A 242 10.93 -7.35 -10.58
C THR A 242 9.57 -7.60 -11.20
N GLU A 243 9.51 -8.17 -12.40
CA GLU A 243 8.24 -8.65 -13.00
C GLU A 243 7.16 -7.56 -13.19
N ASN A 244 7.52 -6.27 -13.09
CA ASN A 244 6.59 -5.18 -13.37
C ASN A 244 6.59 -4.86 -14.87
N GLY A 245 5.55 -4.16 -15.36
CA GLY A 245 5.56 -3.64 -16.73
C GLY A 245 6.83 -2.82 -17.02
N ARG A 246 7.02 -1.74 -16.25
CA ARG A 246 8.32 -1.05 -16.08
C ARG A 246 8.76 -1.14 -14.63
N GLY A 247 10.04 -1.38 -14.36
CA GLY A 247 10.55 -1.41 -12.99
C GLY A 247 10.41 -0.04 -12.32
N ILE A 248 11.20 0.93 -12.79
CA ILE A 248 11.10 2.34 -12.39
C ILE A 248 10.86 3.18 -13.65
N TYR A 249 9.75 3.92 -13.67
CA TYR A 249 9.41 4.84 -14.76
C TYR A 249 9.55 6.28 -14.26
N LEU A 250 10.22 7.18 -14.97
CA LEU A 250 10.43 8.56 -14.54
C LEU A 250 9.80 9.53 -15.52
N TYR A 251 9.13 10.57 -15.01
CA TYR A 251 8.56 11.65 -15.82
C TYR A 251 8.87 13.01 -15.18
N GLN A 252 9.69 13.83 -15.85
CA GLN A 252 10.18 15.11 -15.33
C GLN A 252 10.79 15.04 -13.92
N ALA A 253 11.21 13.85 -13.49
CA ALA A 253 11.61 13.58 -12.13
C ALA A 253 12.98 14.19 -11.82
N ARG A 254 13.07 14.92 -10.71
CA ARG A 254 14.32 15.45 -10.13
C ARG A 254 14.44 15.05 -8.67
N GLY A 255 15.65 14.97 -8.14
CA GLY A 255 15.89 14.65 -6.72
C GLY A 255 15.56 13.21 -6.31
N VAL A 256 15.68 12.28 -7.27
CA VAL A 256 15.58 10.83 -7.03
C VAL A 256 16.97 10.23 -6.89
N LEU A 257 17.21 9.50 -5.81
CA LEU A 257 18.38 8.65 -5.63
C LEU A 257 17.98 7.18 -5.73
N ILE A 258 18.50 6.49 -6.74
CA ILE A 258 18.22 5.07 -7.01
C ILE A 258 19.53 4.29 -6.87
N GLU A 259 19.73 3.58 -5.76
CA GLU A 259 20.96 2.79 -5.58
C GLU A 259 20.74 1.60 -4.64
N ASN A 260 21.61 0.61 -4.73
CA ASN A 260 21.57 -0.61 -3.93
C ASN A 260 20.22 -1.35 -4.03
N ASN A 261 19.58 -1.34 -5.20
CA ASN A 261 18.39 -2.13 -5.50
C ASN A 261 18.74 -3.33 -6.39
N ASN A 262 17.83 -4.30 -6.42
CA ASN A 262 17.77 -5.37 -7.40
C ASN A 262 16.66 -5.03 -8.40
N ILE A 263 17.00 -4.68 -9.64
CA ILE A 263 16.06 -4.22 -10.67
C ILE A 263 16.23 -5.10 -11.90
N PHE A 264 15.44 -6.16 -12.04
CA PHE A 264 15.60 -7.16 -13.09
C PHE A 264 14.27 -7.84 -13.43
N ASP A 265 14.21 -8.56 -14.55
CA ASP A 265 13.01 -9.28 -15.02
C ASP A 265 11.73 -8.43 -15.12
N ASN A 266 11.85 -7.12 -15.33
CA ASN A 266 10.71 -6.28 -15.70
C ASN A 266 10.42 -6.43 -17.20
N GLN A 267 9.15 -6.32 -17.60
CA GLN A 267 8.69 -6.73 -18.92
C GLN A 267 9.18 -5.83 -20.06
N ASP A 268 8.96 -4.53 -19.93
CA ASP A 268 9.35 -3.54 -20.95
C ASP A 268 10.78 -3.07 -20.67
N TYR A 269 11.01 -2.48 -19.49
CA TYR A 269 12.27 -1.88 -19.08
C TYR A 269 12.47 -1.98 -17.56
N ASN A 270 13.72 -2.16 -17.13
CA ASN A 270 14.11 -2.05 -15.73
C ASN A 270 14.01 -0.61 -15.24
N ILE A 271 14.52 0.34 -16.03
CA ILE A 271 14.35 1.77 -15.80
C ILE A 271 14.00 2.44 -17.13
N ALA A 272 12.97 3.28 -17.15
CA ALA A 272 12.57 4.03 -18.32
C ALA A 272 12.36 5.50 -17.97
N VAL A 273 12.74 6.39 -18.87
CA VAL A 273 12.38 7.81 -18.80
C VAL A 273 11.30 8.14 -19.84
N ALA A 274 10.39 9.04 -19.51
CA ALA A 274 9.35 9.52 -20.42
C ALA A 274 9.89 10.63 -21.35
N GLU A 275 9.18 10.92 -22.44
CA GLU A 275 9.51 11.94 -23.45
C GLU A 275 9.89 13.31 -22.86
N ALA A 276 9.25 13.73 -21.76
CA ALA A 276 9.50 15.02 -21.11
C ALA A 276 10.61 15.00 -20.05
N GLN A 277 11.35 13.89 -19.89
CA GLN A 277 12.42 13.80 -18.91
C GLN A 277 13.68 14.48 -19.44
N ASP A 278 13.93 15.72 -19.01
CA ASP A 278 15.10 16.49 -19.47
C ASP A 278 16.32 16.39 -18.54
N TYR A 279 16.17 15.72 -17.38
CA TYR A 279 17.19 15.66 -16.34
C TYR A 279 17.80 14.26 -16.25
N PRO A 280 19.14 14.12 -16.22
CA PRO A 280 19.79 12.83 -16.05
C PRO A 280 19.32 12.09 -14.80
N VAL A 281 19.13 10.78 -14.92
CA VAL A 281 18.70 9.92 -13.82
C VAL A 281 19.93 9.23 -13.21
N ASN A 282 20.17 9.46 -11.92
CA ASN A 282 21.25 8.76 -11.21
C ASN A 282 20.76 7.39 -10.71
N ALA A 283 21.14 6.33 -11.41
CA ALA A 283 20.79 4.94 -11.11
C ALA A 283 22.03 4.05 -10.88
N ARG A 284 23.10 4.64 -10.35
CA ARG A 284 24.36 3.93 -10.07
C ARG A 284 24.22 2.97 -8.90
N ASN A 285 25.12 2.00 -8.84
CA ASN A 285 25.22 1.02 -7.76
C ASN A 285 23.95 0.18 -7.59
N ASN A 286 23.26 -0.19 -8.68
CA ASN A 286 22.17 -1.17 -8.65
C ASN A 286 22.64 -2.49 -9.28
N TRP A 287 21.97 -3.59 -8.92
CA TRP A 287 22.12 -4.88 -9.58
C TRP A 287 20.99 -5.09 -10.58
N PHE A 288 21.32 -5.34 -11.84
CA PHE A 288 20.35 -5.48 -12.95
C PHE A 288 20.11 -6.93 -13.37
N GLY A 289 20.43 -7.89 -12.50
CA GLY A 289 20.33 -9.34 -12.77
C GLY A 289 21.59 -9.96 -13.36
N ASN A 290 22.42 -9.16 -14.04
CA ASN A 290 23.74 -9.55 -14.57
C ASN A 290 24.66 -8.32 -14.70
N ILE A 291 25.89 -8.52 -15.20
CA ILE A 291 26.90 -7.45 -15.42
C ILE A 291 27.20 -7.17 -16.90
N LYS A 292 26.49 -7.82 -17.82
CA LYS A 292 26.74 -7.70 -19.25
C LYS A 292 26.05 -6.44 -19.77
N GLU A 293 26.86 -5.42 -20.06
CA GLU A 293 26.44 -4.08 -20.49
C GLU A 293 25.30 -4.08 -21.52
N THR A 294 25.47 -4.80 -22.62
CA THR A 294 24.43 -4.91 -23.68
C THR A 294 23.09 -5.47 -23.20
N GLU A 295 23.08 -6.40 -22.25
CA GLU A 295 21.82 -6.94 -21.70
C GLU A 295 21.15 -5.96 -20.74
N ILE A 296 21.94 -5.15 -20.03
CA ILE A 296 21.44 -4.10 -19.15
C ILE A 296 20.85 -2.96 -20.01
N GLU A 297 21.59 -2.49 -21.00
CA GLU A 297 21.21 -1.36 -21.86
C GLU A 297 19.93 -1.64 -22.64
N ASN A 298 19.73 -2.87 -23.14
CA ASN A 298 18.46 -3.27 -23.79
C ASN A 298 17.22 -3.18 -22.88
N LEU A 299 17.41 -3.07 -21.56
CA LEU A 299 16.34 -2.92 -20.57
C LEU A 299 16.32 -1.51 -19.95
N LEU A 300 17.01 -0.54 -20.54
CA LEU A 300 16.92 0.87 -20.22
C LEU A 300 16.26 1.61 -21.38
N TYR A 301 15.22 2.40 -21.11
CA TYR A 301 14.73 3.38 -22.09
C TYR A 301 15.27 4.75 -21.71
N ASP A 302 16.26 5.23 -22.46
CA ASP A 302 16.98 6.48 -22.21
C ASP A 302 17.49 7.13 -23.51
N LYS A 303 18.38 8.13 -23.35
CA LYS A 303 18.97 8.90 -24.46
C LYS A 303 19.60 8.07 -25.59
N GLN A 304 20.01 6.82 -25.32
CA GLN A 304 20.57 5.95 -26.35
C GLN A 304 19.48 5.39 -27.27
N GLU A 305 18.32 5.06 -26.73
CA GLU A 305 17.15 4.58 -27.47
C GLU A 305 16.40 5.75 -28.14
N ASP A 306 16.33 6.90 -27.47
CA ASP A 306 15.64 8.10 -27.94
C ASP A 306 16.43 9.35 -27.58
N HIS A 307 16.99 10.04 -28.58
CA HIS A 307 17.89 11.18 -28.35
C HIS A 307 17.23 12.41 -27.69
N ASP A 308 15.90 12.44 -27.66
CA ASP A 308 15.12 13.55 -27.09
C ASP A 308 14.86 13.39 -25.58
N VAL A 309 15.16 12.22 -24.98
CA VAL A 309 15.03 11.99 -23.54
C VAL A 309 16.37 12.00 -22.80
N ALA A 310 16.31 12.11 -21.47
CA ALA A 310 17.50 12.12 -20.62
C ALA A 310 18.26 10.78 -20.57
N GLU A 311 19.55 10.89 -20.28
CA GLU A 311 20.43 9.75 -19.99
C GLU A 311 20.10 9.10 -18.64
N ILE A 312 20.14 7.77 -18.58
CA ILE A 312 20.17 7.01 -17.32
C ILE A 312 21.61 6.66 -16.97
N GLN A 313 22.11 7.24 -15.88
CA GLN A 313 23.47 7.00 -15.41
C GLN A 313 23.50 5.78 -14.48
N TYR A 314 23.70 4.60 -15.05
CA TYR A 314 23.60 3.31 -14.34
C TYR A 314 24.95 2.76 -13.83
N LYS A 315 26.09 3.30 -14.29
CA LYS A 315 27.44 2.82 -13.91
C LYS A 315 28.04 3.56 -12.71
N PRO A 316 28.66 2.85 -11.74
CA PRO A 316 28.97 1.42 -11.77
C PRO A 316 27.76 0.53 -11.46
N VAL A 317 27.78 -0.69 -12.00
CA VAL A 317 26.79 -1.74 -11.73
C VAL A 317 27.33 -2.68 -10.66
N LEU A 318 26.46 -3.16 -9.77
CA LEU A 318 26.83 -4.17 -8.78
C LEU A 318 27.03 -5.54 -9.43
N ALA A 319 28.05 -6.29 -9.00
CA ALA A 319 28.33 -7.62 -9.55
C ALA A 319 27.33 -8.68 -9.07
N ASP A 320 26.87 -8.53 -7.82
CA ASP A 320 26.02 -9.48 -7.14
C ASP A 320 24.74 -8.82 -6.67
N ARG A 321 23.72 -9.67 -6.46
CA ARG A 321 22.45 -9.29 -5.87
C ARG A 321 22.66 -8.60 -4.52
N VAL A 322 21.93 -7.50 -4.31
CA VAL A 322 21.87 -6.82 -3.02
C VAL A 322 21.06 -7.66 -2.04
N HIS A 323 21.73 -8.18 -1.02
CA HIS A 323 21.09 -8.86 0.10
C HIS A 323 20.83 -7.87 1.23
N TRP A 324 19.57 -7.48 1.40
CA TRP A 324 19.12 -6.58 2.46
C TRP A 324 18.21 -7.28 3.48
N GLU A 325 17.69 -8.45 3.13
CA GLU A 325 17.08 -9.36 4.09
C GLU A 325 18.20 -9.95 4.96
N LYS A 326 18.17 -9.66 6.27
CA LYS A 326 19.10 -10.09 7.33
C LYS A 326 20.29 -9.16 7.59
N ARG A 327 20.18 -8.37 8.66
CA ARG A 327 20.91 -8.63 9.91
C ARG A 327 19.94 -8.60 11.08
#